data_AF-A5JJ41-F1
#
_entry.id   AF-A5JJ41-F1
#
_cell.length_a   1.000
_cell.length_b   1.000
_cell.length_c   1.000
_cell.angle_alpha   90.00
_cell.angle_beta   90.00
_cell.angle_gamma   90.00
#
_symmetry.space_group_name_H-M   'P 1'
#
loop_
_entity.id
_entity.type
_entity.pdbx_description
1 polymer ?
#
loop_
_entity_poly.entity_id
_entity_poly.type
_entity_poly.pdbx_seq_one_letter_code
_entity_poly.pdbx_strand_id
1 'polypeptide(L)'
;RIALILQVITAQKMDTPALIFDEVDVGISGPTAAIVGKMLRQLGESTQVMCVTHLPQVAGCGHHHYFVSKQTDGAETETLMEPLGKRARLQELARLLGGSAVTKNTLANAKELLAA
;
A
#
# COMPACT_ATOMS: atom_id res chain seq x y z
N ARG A 1 -2.71 -8.14 16.51
CA ARG A 1 -2.90 -8.50 15.08
C ARG A 1 -3.35 -9.95 14.87
N ILE A 2 -4.04 -10.55 15.85
CA ILE A 2 -4.63 -11.90 15.70
C ILE A 2 -5.69 -11.89 14.59
N ALA A 3 -6.47 -10.82 14.47
CA ALA A 3 -7.50 -10.67 13.44
C ALA A 3 -6.95 -10.81 12.01
N LEU A 4 -5.86 -10.12 11.65
CA LEU A 4 -5.24 -10.23 10.32
C LEU A 4 -4.75 -11.66 10.06
N ILE A 5 -4.11 -12.29 11.05
CA ILE A 5 -3.63 -13.68 10.93
C ILE A 5 -4.82 -14.63 10.71
N LEU A 6 -5.90 -14.46 11.49
CA LEU A 6 -7.13 -15.24 11.33
C LEU A 6 -7.77 -15.00 9.97
N GLN A 7 -7.82 -13.75 9.49
CA GLN A 7 -8.36 -13.41 8.17
C GLN A 7 -7.54 -14.04 7.06
N VAL A 8 -6.20 -14.01 7.11
CA VAL A 8 -5.33 -14.67 6.13
C VAL A 8 -5.57 -16.19 6.12
N ILE A 9 -5.64 -16.82 7.30
CA ILE A 9 -5.84 -18.28 7.40
C ILE A 9 -7.25 -18.70 6.97
N THR A 10 -8.27 -17.89 7.28
CA THR A 10 -9.66 -18.20 6.95
C THR A 10 -10.00 -17.88 5.51
N ALA A 11 -9.43 -16.81 4.93
CA ALA A 11 -9.63 -16.45 3.52
C ALA A 11 -9.14 -17.54 2.55
N GLN A 12 -8.08 -18.28 2.89
CA GLN A 12 -7.65 -19.44 2.11
C GLN A 12 -8.66 -20.60 2.10
N LYS A 13 -9.64 -20.60 3.02
CA LYS A 13 -10.64 -21.65 3.18
C LYS A 13 -12.07 -21.18 2.88
N MET A 14 -12.27 -19.91 2.57
CA MET A 14 -13.56 -19.32 2.28
C MET A 14 -13.59 -18.84 0.82
N ASP A 15 -14.71 -19.05 0.13
CA ASP A 15 -14.99 -18.49 -1.20
C ASP A 15 -15.30 -16.98 -1.10
N THR A 16 -14.42 -16.22 -0.45
CA THR A 16 -14.51 -14.76 -0.38
C THR A 16 -13.71 -14.16 -1.54
N PRO A 17 -14.35 -13.57 -2.56
CA PRO A 17 -13.65 -13.11 -3.76
C PRO A 17 -12.77 -11.88 -3.51
N ALA A 18 -13.13 -11.05 -2.52
CA ALA A 18 -12.40 -9.83 -2.19
C ALA A 18 -12.40 -9.50 -0.69
N LEU A 19 -11.33 -8.87 -0.22
CA LEU A 19 -11.15 -8.37 1.13
C LEU A 19 -10.65 -6.91 1.10
N ILE A 20 -11.24 -6.07 1.94
CA ILE A 20 -10.88 -4.65 2.07
C ILE A 20 -10.31 -4.43 3.47
N PHE A 21 -9.11 -3.85 3.52
CA PHE A 21 -8.45 -3.45 4.75
C PHE A 21 -8.27 -1.94 4.73
N ASP A 22 -8.87 -1.27 5.72
CA ASP A 22 -8.57 0.12 6.01
C ASP A 22 -7.63 0.18 7.21
N GLU A 23 -6.65 1.06 7.13
CA GLU A 23 -5.66 1.30 8.19
C GLU A 23 -4.99 0.04 8.79
N VAL A 24 -4.67 -0.96 7.94
CA VAL A 24 -3.91 -2.15 8.37
C VAL A 24 -2.54 -1.77 8.95
N ASP A 25 -2.09 -0.54 8.79
CA ASP A 25 -0.84 0.02 9.25
C ASP A 25 -0.91 0.78 10.59
N VAL A 26 -2.07 0.85 11.25
CA VAL A 26 -2.15 1.48 12.60
C VAL A 26 -1.24 0.77 13.60
N GLY A 27 -0.46 1.59 14.30
CA GLY A 27 0.43 1.15 15.38
C GLY A 27 1.60 0.27 14.94
N ILE A 28 1.96 0.26 13.66
CA ILE A 28 3.15 -0.45 13.16
C ILE A 28 4.08 0.46 12.35
N SER A 29 5.35 0.08 12.27
CA SER A 29 6.36 0.75 11.46
C SER A 29 7.51 -0.20 11.14
N GLY A 30 8.44 0.25 10.30
CA GLY A 30 9.71 -0.42 10.06
C GLY A 30 9.55 -1.90 9.61
N PRO A 31 10.30 -2.85 10.21
CA PRO A 31 10.26 -4.26 9.82
C PRO A 31 8.88 -4.90 9.94
N THR A 32 8.08 -4.51 10.93
CA THR A 32 6.73 -5.06 11.13
C THR A 32 5.80 -4.67 9.98
N ALA A 33 5.90 -3.43 9.49
CA ALA A 33 5.13 -2.98 8.32
C ALA A 33 5.51 -3.76 7.06
N ALA A 34 6.79 -4.06 6.86
CA ALA A 34 7.25 -4.88 5.75
C ALA A 34 6.70 -6.31 5.80
N ILE A 35 6.65 -6.93 6.99
CA ILE A 35 6.05 -8.27 7.16
C ILE A 35 4.57 -8.24 6.81
N VAL A 36 3.82 -7.24 7.30
CA VAL A 36 2.39 -7.09 7.00
C VAL A 36 2.16 -6.90 5.50
N GLY A 37 2.94 -6.07 4.83
CA GLY A 37 2.89 -5.90 3.37
C GLY A 37 3.09 -7.22 2.62
N LYS A 38 4.07 -8.03 3.03
CA LYS A 38 4.32 -9.37 2.46
C LYS A 38 3.16 -10.34 2.69
N MET A 39 2.55 -10.32 3.88
CA MET A 39 1.38 -11.15 4.17
C MET A 39 0.18 -10.79 3.29
N LEU A 40 -0.09 -9.49 3.11
CA LEU A 40 -1.16 -9.02 2.22
C LEU A 40 -0.88 -9.36 0.76
N ARG A 41 0.38 -9.24 0.32
CA ARG A 41 0.81 -9.67 -1.01
C ARG A 41 0.56 -11.16 -1.23
N GLN A 42 0.96 -12.00 -0.27
CA GLN A 42 0.74 -13.44 -0.35
C GLN A 42 -0.75 -13.79 -0.39
N LEU A 43 -1.58 -13.11 0.42
CA LEU A 43 -3.03 -13.29 0.38
C LEU A 43 -3.62 -12.86 -0.99
N GLY A 44 -3.05 -11.83 -1.59
CA GLY A 44 -3.38 -11.32 -2.92
C GLY A 44 -3.23 -12.33 -4.06
N GLU A 45 -2.49 -13.43 -3.85
CA GLU A 45 -2.31 -14.48 -4.86
C GLU A 45 -3.54 -15.38 -5.02
N SER A 46 -4.43 -15.44 -4.01
CA SER A 46 -5.64 -16.26 -4.04
C SER A 46 -6.94 -15.48 -3.83
N THR A 47 -6.85 -14.23 -3.38
CA THR A 47 -8.00 -13.39 -3.03
C THR A 47 -7.72 -11.94 -3.41
N GLN A 48 -8.70 -11.21 -3.96
CA GLN A 48 -8.48 -9.80 -4.25
C GLN A 48 -8.37 -9.01 -2.93
N VAL A 49 -7.24 -8.35 -2.70
CA VAL A 49 -7.01 -7.54 -1.50
C VAL A 49 -6.94 -6.07 -1.88
N MET A 50 -7.79 -5.25 -1.26
CA MET A 50 -7.73 -3.79 -1.30
C MET A 50 -7.23 -3.27 0.05
N CYS A 51 -6.20 -2.44 0.04
CA CYS A 51 -5.61 -1.88 1.25
C CYS A 51 -5.44 -0.37 1.10
N VAL A 52 -5.96 0.39 2.06
CA VAL A 52 -5.64 1.82 2.23
C VAL A 52 -4.48 1.91 3.22
N THR A 53 -3.41 2.60 2.85
CA THR A 53 -2.18 2.69 3.67
C THR A 53 -1.39 3.96 3.34
N HIS A 54 -0.70 4.48 4.36
CA HIS A 54 0.28 5.56 4.19
C HIS A 54 1.73 5.06 4.34
N LEU A 55 1.93 3.78 4.67
CA LEU A 55 3.26 3.20 4.84
C LEU A 55 3.85 2.73 3.51
N PRO A 56 5.04 3.23 3.10
CA PRO A 56 5.68 2.82 1.86
C PRO A 56 6.03 1.33 1.83
N GLN A 57 6.29 0.72 2.99
CA GLN A 57 6.58 -0.72 3.10
C GLN A 57 5.36 -1.59 2.74
N VAL A 58 4.14 -1.12 3.02
CA VAL A 58 2.90 -1.84 2.68
C VAL A 58 2.52 -1.55 1.22
N ALA A 59 2.53 -0.28 0.82
CA ALA A 59 2.22 0.14 -0.54
C ALA A 59 3.18 -0.46 -1.60
N GLY A 60 4.44 -0.67 -1.23
CA GLY A 60 5.46 -1.30 -2.08
C GLY A 60 5.10 -2.74 -2.49
N CYS A 61 4.48 -3.50 -1.59
CA CYS A 61 4.14 -4.91 -1.82
C CYS A 61 2.93 -5.13 -2.74
N GLY A 62 2.11 -4.10 -2.99
CA GLY A 62 0.89 -4.23 -3.81
C GLY A 62 1.17 -4.65 -5.26
N HIS A 63 0.32 -5.50 -5.84
CA HIS A 63 0.35 -5.82 -7.28
C HIS A 63 0.08 -4.56 -8.11
N HIS A 64 -0.95 -3.82 -7.70
CA HIS A 64 -1.33 -2.52 -8.23
C HIS A 64 -1.21 -1.47 -7.12
N HIS A 65 -0.98 -0.22 -7.52
CA HIS A 65 -0.88 0.90 -6.60
C HIS A 65 -1.67 2.05 -7.22
N TYR A 66 -2.64 2.57 -6.48
CA TYR A 66 -3.45 3.70 -6.86
C TYR A 66 -3.10 4.89 -5.99
N PHE A 67 -2.98 6.07 -6.60
CA PHE A 67 -2.83 7.32 -5.88
C PHE A 67 -4.19 7.98 -5.74
N VAL A 68 -4.51 8.39 -4.52
CA VAL A 68 -5.75 9.11 -4.22
C VAL A 68 -5.40 10.55 -3.88
N SER A 69 -6.02 11.49 -4.58
CA SER A 69 -5.83 12.92 -4.35
C SER A 69 -7.16 13.66 -4.31
N LYS A 70 -7.15 14.85 -3.71
CA LYS A 70 -8.29 15.77 -3.72
C LYS A 70 -7.97 16.91 -4.68
N GLN A 71 -8.89 17.21 -5.58
CA GLN A 71 -8.86 18.41 -6.41
C GLN A 71 -9.99 19.34 -5.98
N THR A 72 -9.72 20.63 -5.92
CA THR A 72 -10.73 21.64 -5.61
C THR A 72 -10.58 22.82 -6.54
N ASP A 73 -11.71 23.33 -7.01
CA ASP A 73 -11.81 24.57 -7.78
C ASP A 73 -12.11 25.79 -6.88
N GLY A 74 -12.15 25.58 -5.56
CA GLY A 74 -12.51 26.58 -4.55
C GLY A 74 -13.99 26.61 -4.17
N ALA A 75 -14.87 25.96 -4.94
CA ALA A 75 -16.30 25.81 -4.63
C ALA A 75 -16.62 24.37 -4.21
N GLU A 76 -16.06 23.38 -4.90
CA GLU A 76 -16.27 21.96 -4.63
C GLU A 76 -14.92 21.23 -4.49
N THR A 77 -14.93 20.08 -3.81
CA THR A 77 -13.75 19.21 -3.67
C THR A 77 -14.09 17.82 -4.16
N GLU A 78 -13.42 17.39 -5.21
CA GLU A 78 -13.54 16.06 -5.78
C GLU A 78 -12.37 15.18 -5.37
N THR A 79 -12.63 13.87 -5.23
CA THR A 79 -11.58 12.87 -4.95
C THR A 79 -11.31 12.10 -6.23
N LEU A 80 -10.05 12.09 -6.65
CA LEU A 80 -9.57 11.35 -7.82
C LEU A 80 -8.72 10.18 -7.39
N MET A 81 -8.85 9.07 -8.12
CA MET A 81 -8.05 7.87 -7.93
C MET A 81 -7.42 7.46 -9.26
N GLU A 82 -6.10 7.39 -9.31
CA GLU A 82 -5.34 7.13 -10.55
C GLU A 82 -4.40 5.93 -10.37
N PRO A 83 -4.37 4.97 -11.32
CA PRO A 83 -3.42 3.87 -11.28
C PRO A 83 -2.00 4.37 -11.54
N LEU A 84 -1.05 3.93 -10.72
CA LEU A 84 0.36 4.29 -10.86
C LEU A 84 1.11 3.26 -11.71
N GLY A 85 1.67 3.72 -12.83
CA GLY A 85 2.66 2.95 -13.59
C GLY A 85 4.00 2.84 -12.84
N LYS A 86 4.93 2.01 -13.35
CA LYS A 86 6.22 1.69 -12.67
C LYS A 86 6.99 2.93 -12.19
N ARG A 87 7.16 3.94 -13.05
CA ARG A 87 7.88 5.17 -12.71
C ARG A 87 7.14 6.01 -11.66
N ALA A 88 5.82 6.12 -11.79
CA ALA A 88 4.99 6.88 -10.86
C ALA A 88 4.93 6.19 -9.48
N ARG A 89 4.86 4.85 -9.43
CA ARG A 89 4.99 4.06 -8.19
C ARG A 89 6.29 4.36 -7.47
N LEU A 90 7.41 4.39 -8.19
CA LEU A 90 8.71 4.69 -7.59
C LEU A 90 8.74 6.10 -6.99
N GLN A 91 8.21 7.10 -7.70
CA GLN A 91 8.14 8.47 -7.19
C GLN A 91 7.24 8.56 -5.95
N GLU A 92 6.08 7.88 -5.96
CA GLU A 92 5.15 7.93 -4.85
C GLU A 92 5.72 7.27 -3.59
N LEU A 93 6.38 6.12 -3.72
CA LEU A 93 7.07 5.50 -2.59
C LEU A 93 8.20 6.39 -2.06
N ALA A 94 8.94 7.06 -2.94
CA ALA A 94 9.96 8.02 -2.52
C ALA A 94 9.35 9.23 -1.80
N ARG A 95 8.15 9.68 -2.22
CA ARG A 95 7.39 10.74 -1.54
C ARG A 95 6.93 10.30 -0.14
N LEU A 96 6.36 9.10 -0.02
CA LEU A 96 5.95 8.52 1.26
C LEU A 96 7.13 8.33 2.22
N LEU A 97 8.32 8.01 1.70
CA LEU A 97 9.56 7.91 2.50
C LEU A 97 10.16 9.28 2.87
N GLY A 98 10.11 10.24 1.94
CA GLY A 98 10.80 11.53 2.05
C GLY A 98 10.01 12.62 2.79
N GLY A 99 8.69 12.44 2.96
CA GLY A 99 7.82 13.38 3.65
C GLY A 99 7.65 14.71 2.91
N SER A 100 8.64 15.60 3.03
CA SER A 100 8.62 16.96 2.49
C SER A 100 9.25 17.11 1.10
N ALA A 101 10.21 16.23 0.74
CA ALA A 101 10.88 16.30 -0.55
C ALA A 101 11.36 14.93 -1.05
N VAL A 102 11.25 14.72 -2.36
CA VAL A 102 11.85 13.58 -3.05
C VAL A 102 13.30 13.90 -3.38
N THR A 103 14.23 13.13 -2.80
CA THR A 103 15.67 13.22 -3.01
C THR A 103 16.21 11.98 -3.72
N LYS A 104 17.47 12.03 -4.19
CA LYS A 104 18.17 10.87 -4.77
C LYS A 104 18.19 9.68 -3.81
N ASN A 105 18.39 9.92 -2.51
CA ASN A 105 18.41 8.87 -1.49
C ASN A 105 17.03 8.25 -1.28
N THR A 106 15.97 9.07 -1.22
CA THR A 106 14.60 8.53 -1.09
C THR A 106 14.19 7.70 -2.31
N LEU A 107 14.64 8.09 -3.52
CA LEU A 107 14.44 7.31 -4.74
C LEU A 107 15.22 5.99 -4.72
N ALA A 108 16.45 5.99 -4.18
CA ALA A 108 17.22 4.76 -4.00
C ALA A 108 16.52 3.79 -3.05
N ASN A 109 16.09 4.27 -1.88
CA ASN A 109 15.33 3.47 -0.91
C ASN A 109 14.01 2.93 -1.50
N ALA A 110 13.29 3.76 -2.27
CA ALA A 110 12.07 3.33 -2.93
C ALA A 110 12.30 2.24 -3.99
N LYS A 111 13.46 2.26 -4.69
CA LYS A 111 13.84 1.18 -5.61
C LYS A 111 14.09 -0.12 -4.88
N GLU A 112 14.75 -0.08 -3.73
CA GLU A 112 14.98 -1.26 -2.90
C GLU A 112 13.66 -1.85 -2.41
N LEU A 113 12.71 -1.02 -1.97
CA LEU A 113 11.36 -1.47 -1.58
C LEU A 113 10.59 -2.15 -2.71
N LEU A 114 10.72 -1.68 -3.95
CA LEU A 114 10.05 -2.30 -5.11
C LEU A 114 10.73 -3.59 -5.59
N ALA A 115 12.00 -3.79 -5.24
CA ALA A 115 12.74 -4.99 -5.59
C ALA A 115 12.58 -6.13 -4.56
N ALA A 116 12.04 -5.83 -3.38
CA ALA A 116 11.92 -6.72 -2.22
C ALA A 116 10.57 -7.48 -2.16
#